data_AF-A0A2E9T6K8-F1
#
_entry.id   AF-A0A2E9T6K8-F1
#
_cell.length_a   1.000
_cell.length_b   1.000
_cell.length_c   1.000
_cell.angle_alpha   90.00
_cell.angle_beta   90.00
_cell.angle_gamma   90.00
#
_symmetry.space_group_name_H-M   'P 1'
#
loop_
_entity.id
_entity.type
_entity.pdbx_description
1 polymer ?
#
loop_
_entity_poly.entity_id
_entity_poly.type
_entity_poly.pdbx_seq_one_letter_code
_entity_poly.pdbx_strand_id
1 'polypeptide(L)'
;MKKVFCLITFISFICCTSDSPQEVIPPTLNYTLTIKSEEGGSVSSTGGSYQSGKVVTITATANPEYVFSGWSNGSTDNPLSVTMNSNQTITASFDKVTYTLSTSIEGEGTIKEALISSGRSTDYNSGSLVRLTAVPSNGWIFIGWTGDYVGEDNPIDVDVSKSKSFNASFVISYQLSAESSEGGSVSTSGGSYAEGTQVSITATPNDGYEFIGWTGSEETSLEINIILNSNIKLIANFQPIPLEKCLIGNNYDFDCDGRVNSEDYRPKDPSQTDDVWGKIVETKPEIFFASDISQKIRDGFMSDLNLITSELGNYGPLEWWIIGRDINSANELAEIYCRRRVDREQQTFNPNFYYESCIANMMYPNHNVGDQHVPSWWGSDYVGRFENYRAIEPPSGNAGLNGMRDWGIHLLSSSLPYHYDDNEWGNPKEDYSATLFHEYIHVVQSANLYTTQSFVDEVNNTRRVGWGPTSMAEGAASYINEFLLLTYIKDGKYDESPSSNRELRNVMRWKMFNVQEMLKKCPNFKLQDLNYGNICSPYDFGAWAVAYLLNKIDNQYAMQELFWPSINTLGYFPAFESIFGLTFDEFNNEYHEFLKLPIEEQLLIIPDL
;
A
#
# COMPACT_ATOMS: atom_id res chain seq x y z
N MET A 1 -58.73 27.10 75.39
CA MET A 1 -59.59 26.96 76.60
C MET A 1 -58.92 27.67 77.77
N LYS A 2 -59.67 28.55 78.45
CA LYS A 2 -59.61 29.01 79.87
C LYS A 2 -58.24 28.99 80.60
N LYS A 3 -57.66 30.16 80.92
CA LYS A 3 -57.75 30.88 82.23
C LYS A 3 -57.48 30.01 83.47
N VAL A 4 -56.41 30.30 84.23
CA VAL A 4 -56.26 30.29 85.71
C VAL A 4 -54.90 31.00 86.00
N PHE A 5 -54.80 32.24 86.51
CA PHE A 5 -55.04 32.81 87.84
C PHE A 5 -54.33 32.08 89.00
N CYS A 6 -53.20 32.62 89.49
CA CYS A 6 -52.96 32.58 90.94
C CYS A 6 -52.11 33.77 91.41
N LEU A 7 -52.75 34.47 92.33
CA LEU A 7 -52.34 35.60 93.15
C LEU A 7 -51.38 35.09 94.26
N ILE A 8 -50.48 35.93 94.77
CA ILE A 8 -50.23 36.13 96.22
C ILE A 8 -49.32 37.37 96.40
N THR A 9 -49.99 38.44 96.80
CA THR A 9 -49.64 39.60 97.65
C THR A 9 -48.79 39.21 98.89
N PHE A 10 -48.03 40.03 99.64
CA PHE A 10 -48.02 41.47 99.95
C PHE A 10 -46.86 41.78 100.93
N ILE A 11 -46.51 43.09 101.08
CA ILE A 11 -45.95 43.79 102.28
C ILE A 11 -44.42 43.91 102.37
N SER A 12 -43.81 45.05 102.65
CA SER A 12 -44.18 46.48 102.76
C SER A 12 -42.89 47.17 103.22
N PHE A 13 -42.54 48.37 102.72
CA PHE A 13 -42.36 49.55 103.57
C PHE A 13 -42.04 50.81 102.74
N ILE A 14 -42.64 51.88 103.25
CA ILE A 14 -42.75 53.27 102.79
C ILE A 14 -41.45 54.04 103.10
N CYS A 15 -40.98 54.94 102.22
CA CYS A 15 -40.90 56.40 102.52
C CYS A 15 -40.35 57.26 101.36
N CYS A 16 -40.98 58.43 101.21
CA CYS A 16 -40.63 59.64 100.48
C CYS A 16 -39.25 60.22 100.88
N THR A 17 -38.54 61.12 100.19
CA THR A 17 -38.64 61.91 98.95
C THR A 17 -37.30 62.66 98.86
N SER A 18 -36.77 62.89 97.66
CA SER A 18 -36.09 64.16 97.33
C SER A 18 -35.69 64.19 95.86
N ASP A 19 -35.98 65.31 95.20
CA ASP A 19 -35.48 65.69 93.87
C ASP A 19 -34.02 65.25 93.65
N SER A 20 -33.75 64.68 92.48
CA SER A 20 -32.40 64.29 92.06
C SER A 20 -32.12 64.85 90.66
N PRO A 21 -30.92 65.40 90.43
CA PRO A 21 -30.62 66.31 89.34
C PRO A 21 -30.44 65.56 88.01
N GLN A 22 -30.61 66.27 86.88
CA GLN A 22 -30.08 65.78 85.61
C GLN A 22 -28.56 65.62 85.73
N GLU A 23 -28.10 64.36 85.83
CA GLU A 23 -26.70 64.02 85.62
C GLU A 23 -26.35 64.32 84.16
N VAL A 24 -25.60 65.41 83.97
CA VAL A 24 -24.76 65.61 82.79
C VAL A 24 -23.72 64.50 82.83
N ILE A 25 -23.99 63.39 82.14
CA ILE A 25 -23.03 62.31 81.93
C ILE A 25 -21.82 62.95 81.24
N PRO A 26 -20.60 62.90 81.81
CA PRO A 26 -19.42 63.45 81.14
C PRO A 26 -19.29 62.75 79.78
N PRO A 27 -18.92 63.45 78.69
CA PRO A 27 -18.82 62.83 77.38
C PRO A 27 -17.84 61.66 77.50
N THR A 28 -18.35 60.44 77.34
CA THR A 28 -17.51 59.25 77.40
C THR A 28 -16.62 59.28 76.17
N LEU A 29 -15.32 59.48 76.39
CA LEU A 29 -14.34 59.52 75.31
C LEU A 29 -14.39 58.19 74.57
N ASN A 30 -14.82 58.23 73.31
CA ASN A 30 -14.93 57.05 72.45
C ASN A 30 -13.86 57.08 71.37
N TYR A 31 -13.37 55.91 71.01
CA TYR A 31 -12.45 55.70 69.91
C TYR A 31 -13.05 54.75 68.88
N THR A 32 -12.73 54.98 67.61
CA THR A 32 -13.19 54.16 66.48
C THR A 32 -12.16 53.08 66.17
N LEU A 33 -12.61 51.83 66.09
CA LEU A 33 -11.87 50.71 65.53
C LEU A 33 -12.41 50.43 64.13
N THR A 34 -11.55 50.42 63.11
CA THR A 34 -11.89 49.95 61.76
C THR A 34 -11.15 48.65 61.50
N ILE A 35 -11.86 47.59 61.10
CA ILE A 35 -11.27 46.29 60.83
C ILE A 35 -11.44 45.96 59.36
N LYS A 36 -10.34 45.60 58.70
CA LYS A 36 -10.32 45.21 57.29
C LYS A 36 -9.82 43.77 57.16
N SER A 37 -10.21 43.12 56.08
CA SER A 37 -9.69 41.83 55.67
C SER A 37 -9.03 42.00 54.31
N GLU A 38 -7.82 41.46 54.15
CA GLU A 38 -7.22 41.26 52.83
C GLU A 38 -7.86 40.06 52.11
N GLU A 39 -7.43 39.81 50.87
CA GLU A 39 -7.84 38.64 50.09
C GLU A 39 -7.46 37.35 50.82
N GLY A 40 -8.31 36.31 50.73
CA GLY A 40 -8.02 35.01 51.32
C GLY A 40 -8.64 34.75 52.70
N GLY A 41 -9.43 35.68 53.24
CA GLY A 41 -10.16 35.43 54.47
C GLY A 41 -11.22 36.46 54.79
N SER A 42 -11.73 36.40 56.03
CA SER A 42 -12.73 37.29 56.56
C SER A 42 -12.44 37.64 58.02
N VAL A 43 -13.09 38.70 58.52
CA VAL A 43 -12.98 39.15 59.92
C VAL A 43 -14.36 39.13 60.58
N SER A 44 -14.39 38.88 61.89
CA SER A 44 -15.64 38.70 62.65
C SER A 44 -16.51 39.96 62.76
N SER A 45 -15.95 41.14 62.51
CA SER A 45 -16.69 42.40 62.36
C SER A 45 -15.87 43.42 61.57
N THR A 46 -16.51 44.50 61.09
CA THR A 46 -15.83 45.63 60.43
C THR A 46 -15.40 46.74 61.40
N GLY A 47 -15.63 46.55 62.70
CA GLY A 47 -15.31 47.50 63.76
C GLY A 47 -16.50 48.34 64.24
N GLY A 48 -16.22 49.47 64.89
CA GLY A 48 -17.24 50.30 65.55
C GLY A 48 -16.64 51.38 66.46
N SER A 49 -17.51 52.11 67.19
CA SER A 49 -17.10 53.10 68.20
C SER A 49 -17.23 52.53 69.61
N TYR A 50 -16.17 52.67 70.41
CA TYR A 50 -16.05 52.04 71.73
C TYR A 50 -15.50 53.02 72.77
N GLN A 51 -15.94 52.90 74.02
CA GLN A 51 -15.44 53.73 75.13
C GLN A 51 -13.94 53.49 75.40
N SER A 52 -13.26 54.56 75.79
CA SER A 52 -11.84 54.54 76.15
C SER A 52 -11.57 53.50 77.24
N GLY A 53 -10.56 52.64 77.02
CA GLY A 53 -10.18 51.53 77.91
C GLY A 53 -10.94 50.23 77.69
N LYS A 54 -11.98 50.20 76.85
CA LYS A 54 -12.68 48.95 76.51
C LYS A 54 -11.77 48.03 75.68
N VAL A 55 -11.79 46.74 76.01
CA VAL A 55 -11.12 45.69 75.23
C VAL A 55 -12.11 45.07 74.26
N VAL A 56 -11.77 45.03 72.98
CA VAL A 56 -12.57 44.46 71.89
C VAL A 56 -11.85 43.24 71.33
N THR A 57 -12.53 42.10 71.27
CA THR A 57 -11.97 40.86 70.71
C THR A 57 -12.42 40.69 69.27
N ILE A 58 -11.46 40.49 68.35
CA ILE A 58 -11.69 40.32 66.92
C ILE A 58 -11.05 39.02 66.44
N THR A 59 -11.67 38.35 65.47
CA THR A 59 -11.21 37.05 64.96
C THR A 59 -11.07 37.14 63.45
N ALA A 60 -9.98 36.59 62.92
CA ALA A 60 -9.78 36.36 61.50
C ALA A 60 -10.14 34.90 61.16
N THR A 61 -10.82 34.67 60.05
CA THR A 61 -11.14 33.32 59.54
C THR A 61 -10.63 33.23 58.11
N ALA A 62 -9.61 32.40 57.90
CA ALA A 62 -9.05 32.16 56.58
C ALA A 62 -10.04 31.35 55.72
N ASN A 63 -10.12 31.67 54.44
CA ASN A 63 -10.77 30.82 53.45
C ASN A 63 -9.93 29.54 53.24
N PRO A 64 -10.49 28.46 52.67
CA PRO A 64 -9.67 27.30 52.33
C PRO A 64 -8.52 27.69 51.38
N GLU A 65 -7.37 27.04 51.51
CA GLU A 65 -6.10 27.37 50.84
C GLU A 65 -5.45 28.70 51.26
N TYR A 66 -5.89 29.32 52.36
CA TYR A 66 -5.22 30.46 52.98
C TYR A 66 -4.95 30.21 54.46
N VAL A 67 -3.91 30.85 54.98
CA VAL A 67 -3.57 30.86 56.41
C VAL A 67 -3.49 32.29 56.90
N PHE A 68 -4.07 32.55 58.07
CA PHE A 68 -3.95 33.85 58.72
C PHE A 68 -2.49 34.11 59.07
N SER A 69 -1.90 35.17 58.49
CA SER A 69 -0.48 35.49 58.63
C SER A 69 -0.22 36.55 59.70
N GLY A 70 -1.20 37.40 60.01
CA GLY A 70 -1.12 38.33 61.12
C GLY A 70 -2.05 39.53 60.97
N TRP A 71 -2.03 40.36 61.99
CA TRP A 71 -2.72 41.65 62.00
C TRP A 71 -1.74 42.78 61.69
N SER A 72 -2.22 43.87 61.10
CA SER A 72 -1.39 45.03 60.73
C SER A 72 -0.70 45.76 61.89
N ASN A 73 -1.06 45.44 63.14
CA ASN A 73 -0.37 45.93 64.33
C ASN A 73 0.81 45.03 64.77
N GLY A 74 1.14 44.01 63.98
CA GLY A 74 2.24 43.06 64.22
C GLY A 74 1.88 41.87 65.10
N SER A 75 0.64 41.77 65.60
CA SER A 75 0.21 40.59 66.37
C SER A 75 -0.16 39.43 65.46
N THR A 76 0.20 38.22 65.88
CA THR A 76 -0.23 36.95 65.27
C THR A 76 -1.32 36.25 66.07
N ASP A 77 -1.79 36.85 67.16
CA ASP A 77 -2.83 36.26 68.01
C ASP A 77 -4.19 36.26 67.29
N ASN A 78 -4.86 35.12 67.26
CA ASN A 78 -6.19 35.01 66.68
C ASN A 78 -7.05 34.07 67.54
N PRO A 79 -8.03 34.57 68.29
CA PRO A 79 -8.55 35.95 68.29
C PRO A 79 -7.61 37.00 68.92
N LEU A 80 -7.66 38.25 68.42
CA LEU A 80 -6.91 39.41 68.92
C LEU A 80 -7.75 40.26 69.87
N SER A 81 -7.16 40.69 70.99
CA SER A 81 -7.77 41.65 71.92
C SER A 81 -7.18 43.04 71.76
N VAL A 82 -8.02 44.02 71.41
CA VAL A 82 -7.64 45.40 71.12
C VAL A 82 -8.15 46.31 72.23
N THR A 83 -7.25 46.97 72.96
CA THR A 83 -7.64 47.98 73.96
C THR A 83 -7.83 49.34 73.28
N MET A 84 -9.02 49.92 73.42
CA MET A 84 -9.38 51.17 72.76
C MET A 84 -8.88 52.37 73.57
N ASN A 85 -7.63 52.78 73.34
CA ASN A 85 -7.02 53.98 73.92
C ASN A 85 -6.80 55.11 72.90
N SER A 86 -7.05 54.84 71.61
CA SER A 86 -6.99 55.77 70.48
C SER A 86 -7.79 55.19 69.30
N ASN A 87 -8.05 56.00 68.27
CA ASN A 87 -8.62 55.49 67.02
C ASN A 87 -7.62 54.54 66.35
N GLN A 88 -8.06 53.34 65.97
CA GLN A 88 -7.20 52.29 65.42
C GLN A 88 -7.79 51.71 64.14
N THR A 89 -6.93 51.36 63.19
CA THR A 89 -7.30 50.54 62.02
C THR A 89 -6.44 49.29 62.05
N ILE A 90 -7.09 48.13 62.00
CA ILE A 90 -6.42 46.83 62.04
C ILE A 90 -6.86 46.03 60.82
N THR A 91 -5.90 45.53 60.05
CA THR A 91 -6.16 44.69 58.88
C THR A 91 -5.69 43.27 59.17
N ALA A 92 -6.53 42.26 58.86
CA ALA A 92 -6.12 40.86 58.82
C ALA A 92 -5.46 40.54 57.48
N SER A 93 -4.28 39.96 57.52
CA SER A 93 -3.56 39.45 56.36
C SER A 93 -3.65 37.92 56.30
N PHE A 94 -3.74 37.40 55.08
CA PHE A 94 -3.82 35.97 54.80
C PHE A 94 -2.85 35.60 53.68
N ASP A 95 -2.04 34.59 53.94
CA ASP A 95 -1.10 34.07 52.95
C ASP A 95 -1.74 32.87 52.25
N LYS A 96 -1.67 32.84 50.92
CA LYS A 96 -2.12 31.68 50.15
C LYS A 96 -1.19 30.50 50.43
N VAL A 97 -1.78 29.35 50.74
CA VAL A 97 -1.06 28.08 50.89
C VAL A 97 -0.51 27.69 49.52
N THR A 98 0.80 27.56 49.41
CA THR A 98 1.48 27.06 48.22
C THR A 98 1.86 25.60 48.41
N TYR A 99 1.52 24.76 47.44
CA TYR A 99 1.95 23.37 47.40
C TYR A 99 3.12 23.20 46.42
N THR A 100 4.05 22.31 46.78
CA THR A 100 5.21 21.99 45.95
C THR A 100 4.86 20.86 44.99
N LEU A 101 5.15 21.05 43.70
CA LEU A 101 5.18 19.99 42.70
C LEU A 101 6.65 19.64 42.46
N SER A 102 7.07 18.43 42.83
CA SER A 102 8.42 17.94 42.58
C SER A 102 8.41 16.92 41.44
N THR A 103 9.28 17.14 40.45
CA THR A 103 9.50 16.21 39.35
C THR A 103 10.91 15.65 39.44
N SER A 104 11.05 14.35 39.23
CA SER A 104 12.34 13.69 39.08
C SER A 104 12.34 12.81 37.83
N ILE A 105 13.54 12.55 37.33
CA ILE A 105 13.77 11.75 36.13
C ILE A 105 14.68 10.60 36.52
N GLU A 106 14.29 9.40 36.14
CA GLU A 106 15.13 8.21 36.15
C GLU A 106 15.43 7.86 34.68
N GLY A 107 16.72 7.75 34.33
CA GLY A 107 17.16 7.65 32.94
C GLY A 107 17.37 9.02 32.28
N GLU A 108 17.32 9.07 30.94
CA GLU A 108 17.54 10.31 30.18
C GLU A 108 16.29 10.76 29.43
N GLY A 109 15.87 11.98 29.73
CA GLY A 109 14.71 12.61 29.14
C GLY A 109 14.47 13.97 29.78
N THR A 110 13.30 14.54 29.50
CA THR A 110 12.85 15.77 30.15
C THR A 110 11.38 15.66 30.52
N ILE A 111 10.98 16.36 31.57
CA ILE A 111 9.57 16.57 31.89
C ILE A 111 9.24 18.01 31.50
N LYS A 112 8.32 18.18 30.55
CA LYS A 112 7.77 19.49 30.21
C LYS A 112 6.54 19.76 31.05
N GLU A 113 6.56 20.87 31.77
CA GLU A 113 5.46 21.35 32.59
C GLU A 113 4.71 22.46 31.84
N ALA A 114 3.39 22.32 31.72
CA ALA A 114 2.54 23.36 31.14
C ALA A 114 1.36 23.66 32.08
N LEU A 115 1.21 24.92 32.48
CA LEU A 115 0.08 25.36 33.29
C LEU A 115 -1.19 25.39 32.44
N ILE A 116 -2.16 24.55 32.76
CA ILE A 116 -3.43 24.46 32.02
C ILE A 116 -4.46 25.45 32.59
N SER A 117 -4.50 25.62 33.91
CA SER A 117 -5.30 26.67 34.55
C SER A 117 -4.79 27.03 35.94
N SER A 118 -4.68 28.33 36.24
CA SER A 118 -4.46 28.87 37.59
C SER A 118 -5.80 29.00 38.33
N GLY A 119 -6.32 27.89 38.86
CA GLY A 119 -7.59 27.85 39.60
C GLY A 119 -8.83 27.83 38.70
N ARG A 120 -9.69 26.82 38.86
CA ARG A 120 -11.01 26.82 38.22
C ARG A 120 -12.00 27.58 39.10
N SER A 121 -12.63 28.63 38.56
CA SER A 121 -13.79 29.26 39.19
C SER A 121 -15.03 28.39 38.97
N THR A 122 -15.64 27.92 40.05
CA THR A 122 -17.00 28.30 40.51
C THR A 122 -17.28 27.42 41.72
N ASP A 123 -17.32 28.04 42.89
CA ASP A 123 -17.65 27.48 44.19
C ASP A 123 -16.78 26.28 44.67
N TYR A 124 -15.86 26.62 45.58
CA TYR A 124 -15.04 25.76 46.47
C TYR A 124 -13.70 25.22 45.90
N ASN A 125 -12.72 26.13 45.81
CA ASN A 125 -11.24 26.01 45.92
C ASN A 125 -10.48 24.85 45.21
N SER A 126 -9.47 25.21 44.41
CA SER A 126 -8.41 24.30 43.93
C SER A 126 -7.12 25.04 43.56
N GLY A 127 -5.99 24.36 43.77
CA GLY A 127 -4.67 24.67 43.23
C GLY A 127 -4.60 24.66 41.69
N SER A 128 -3.37 24.74 41.17
CA SER A 128 -3.09 24.78 39.73
C SER A 128 -3.29 23.40 39.08
N LEU A 129 -3.89 23.36 37.88
CA LEU A 129 -3.88 22.18 37.01
C LEU A 129 -2.66 22.26 36.09
N VAL A 130 -1.73 21.32 36.23
CA VAL A 130 -0.47 21.28 35.49
C VAL A 130 -0.45 20.05 34.58
N ARG A 131 -0.04 20.20 33.32
CA ARG A 131 0.23 19.10 32.42
C ARG A 131 1.69 18.73 32.48
N LEU A 132 1.98 17.46 32.75
CA LEU A 132 3.31 16.88 32.68
C LEU A 132 3.42 16.05 31.41
N THR A 133 4.43 16.36 30.59
CA THR A 133 4.75 15.57 29.38
C THR A 133 6.16 15.03 29.52
N ALA A 134 6.29 13.70 29.60
CA ALA A 134 7.58 13.03 29.52
C ALA A 134 8.06 13.05 28.06
N VAL A 135 9.25 13.58 27.83
CA VAL A 135 9.87 13.64 26.51
C VAL A 135 11.18 12.87 26.58
N PRO A 136 11.25 11.66 26.02
CA PRO A 136 12.48 10.87 26.01
C PRO A 136 13.60 11.60 25.24
N SER A 137 14.82 11.45 25.72
CA SER A 137 16.01 11.82 24.94
C SER A 137 16.21 10.86 23.76
N ASN A 138 17.03 11.24 22.79
CA ASN A 138 17.34 10.36 21.67
C ASN A 138 17.95 9.03 22.16
N GLY A 139 17.41 7.90 21.72
CA GLY A 139 17.82 6.57 22.17
C GLY A 139 17.20 6.12 23.50
N TRP A 140 16.14 6.80 23.98
CA TRP A 140 15.40 6.43 25.19
C TRP A 140 13.90 6.33 24.90
N ILE A 141 13.20 5.51 25.69
CA ILE A 141 11.74 5.35 25.68
C ILE A 141 11.19 5.65 27.08
N PHE A 142 10.07 6.35 27.13
CA PHE A 142 9.30 6.55 28.35
C PHE A 142 8.53 5.26 28.68
N ILE A 143 8.72 4.73 29.89
CA ILE A 143 8.08 3.48 30.34
C ILE A 143 7.04 3.69 31.44
N GLY A 144 6.92 4.90 31.97
CA GLY A 144 5.88 5.20 32.94
C GLY A 144 6.27 6.21 34.00
N TRP A 145 5.26 6.63 34.73
CA TRP A 145 5.35 7.48 35.90
C TRP A 145 5.31 6.65 37.17
N THR A 146 5.97 7.13 38.22
CA THR A 146 5.79 6.68 39.60
C THR A 146 5.62 7.87 40.55
N GLY A 147 5.23 7.61 41.80
CA GLY A 147 4.94 8.64 42.80
C GLY A 147 3.42 8.83 43.00
N ASP A 148 2.93 10.06 42.89
CA ASP A 148 1.50 10.38 43.04
C ASP A 148 0.62 9.88 41.87
N TYR A 149 1.21 9.40 40.78
CA TYR A 149 0.56 8.64 39.71
C TYR A 149 1.48 7.50 39.27
N VAL A 150 0.87 6.33 39.00
CA VAL A 150 1.56 5.15 38.49
C VAL A 150 0.85 4.69 37.23
N GLY A 151 1.54 4.72 36.10
CA GLY A 151 0.97 4.36 34.80
C GLY A 151 1.79 4.87 33.63
N GLU A 152 1.39 4.48 32.42
CA GLU A 152 2.12 4.73 31.17
C GLU A 152 1.53 5.88 30.35
N ASP A 153 0.44 6.51 30.82
CA ASP A 153 -0.17 7.63 30.11
C ASP A 153 0.81 8.80 29.98
N ASN A 154 0.90 9.38 28.78
CA ASN A 154 1.74 10.53 28.51
C ASN A 154 1.16 11.35 27.35
N PRO A 155 0.81 12.64 27.55
CA PRO A 155 0.95 13.43 28.77
C PRO A 155 -0.09 13.12 29.86
N ILE A 156 0.19 13.55 31.10
CA ILE A 156 -0.77 13.50 32.24
C ILE A 156 -1.14 14.90 32.72
N ASP A 157 -2.39 15.07 33.17
CA ASP A 157 -2.89 16.29 33.79
C ASP A 157 -3.02 16.08 35.31
N VAL A 158 -2.36 16.94 36.10
CA VAL A 158 -2.22 16.79 37.56
C VAL A 158 -2.81 18.00 38.30
N ASP A 159 -3.73 17.72 39.22
CA ASP A 159 -4.26 18.72 40.16
C ASP A 159 -3.32 18.86 41.37
N VAL A 160 -2.81 20.07 41.63
CA VAL A 160 -1.86 20.39 42.71
C VAL A 160 -2.59 20.99 43.93
N SER A 161 -3.57 20.26 44.46
CA SER A 161 -4.33 20.58 45.69
C SER A 161 -3.62 20.17 46.99
N LYS A 162 -2.47 19.51 46.88
CA LYS A 162 -1.51 19.20 47.95
C LYS A 162 -0.11 19.07 47.33
N SER A 163 0.94 19.03 48.15
CA SER A 163 2.28 18.72 47.63
C SER A 163 2.29 17.34 46.97
N LYS A 164 2.83 17.26 45.75
CA LYS A 164 2.89 16.04 44.93
C LYS A 164 4.26 15.83 44.33
N SER A 165 4.63 14.57 44.13
CA SER A 165 5.86 14.14 43.51
C SER A 165 5.61 13.15 42.38
N PHE A 166 6.23 13.39 41.22
CA PHE A 166 6.18 12.51 40.06
C PHE A 166 7.59 12.17 39.61
N ASN A 167 7.82 10.89 39.33
CA ASN A 167 9.07 10.41 38.77
C ASN A 167 8.80 9.81 37.40
N ALA A 168 9.38 10.39 36.34
CA ALA A 168 9.33 9.83 34.99
C ALA A 168 10.50 8.85 34.81
N SER A 169 10.18 7.59 34.51
CA SER A 169 11.20 6.60 34.21
C SER A 169 11.33 6.44 32.70
N PHE A 170 12.56 6.59 32.23
CA PHE A 170 12.98 6.34 30.87
C PHE A 170 13.98 5.19 30.87
N VAL A 171 13.94 4.36 29.84
CA VAL A 171 14.94 3.30 29.63
C VAL A 171 15.56 3.43 28.26
N ILE A 172 16.76 2.86 28.11
CA ILE A 172 17.46 2.82 26.83
C ILE A 172 16.56 2.12 25.80
N SER A 173 16.54 2.64 24.58
CA SER A 173 15.86 2.02 23.45
C SER A 173 16.87 1.40 22.49
N TYR A 174 16.57 0.22 21.98
CA TYR A 174 17.34 -0.43 20.93
C TYR A 174 16.50 -0.61 19.66
N GLN A 175 17.19 -0.55 18.52
CA GLN A 175 16.59 -0.78 17.20
C GLN A 175 16.66 -2.26 16.83
N LEU A 176 15.53 -2.79 16.38
CA LEU A 176 15.43 -4.08 15.71
C LEU A 176 15.16 -3.84 14.22
N SER A 177 15.96 -4.46 13.36
CA SER A 177 15.70 -4.56 11.93
C SER A 177 15.57 -6.02 11.55
N ALA A 178 14.46 -6.42 10.93
CA ALA A 178 14.25 -7.76 10.44
C ALA A 178 13.95 -7.73 8.94
N GLU A 179 14.73 -8.47 8.17
CA GLU A 179 14.64 -8.57 6.72
C GLU A 179 14.57 -10.06 6.32
N SER A 180 14.14 -10.35 5.10
CA SER A 180 14.27 -11.68 4.49
C SER A 180 15.22 -11.62 3.29
N SER A 181 15.98 -12.70 3.06
CA SER A 181 16.56 -12.96 1.75
C SER A 181 15.46 -13.33 0.75
N GLU A 182 15.82 -13.48 -0.52
CA GLU A 182 14.93 -14.07 -1.52
C GLU A 182 14.42 -15.45 -1.07
N GLY A 183 13.16 -15.78 -1.39
CA GLY A 183 12.57 -17.08 -1.08
C GLY A 183 11.72 -17.16 0.19
N GLY A 184 11.44 -16.05 0.86
CA GLY A 184 10.54 -16.05 2.02
C GLY A 184 10.23 -14.66 2.58
N SER A 185 9.56 -14.65 3.72
CA SER A 185 9.12 -13.43 4.43
C SER A 185 9.33 -13.52 5.94
N VAL A 186 9.20 -12.38 6.63
CA VAL A 186 9.25 -12.27 8.10
C VAL A 186 7.98 -11.61 8.63
N SER A 187 7.56 -11.98 9.85
CA SER A 187 6.31 -11.48 10.45
C SER A 187 6.29 -9.98 10.80
N THR A 188 7.45 -9.32 10.83
CA THR A 188 7.60 -7.88 11.09
C THR A 188 8.90 -7.35 10.51
N SER A 189 8.95 -6.07 10.13
CA SER A 189 10.19 -5.38 9.70
C SER A 189 11.03 -4.86 10.88
N GLY A 190 10.52 -4.94 12.12
CA GLY A 190 11.19 -4.44 13.32
C GLY A 190 10.69 -3.06 13.80
N GLY A 191 11.52 -2.34 14.55
CA GLY A 191 11.16 -1.08 15.22
C GLY A 191 12.04 -0.71 16.41
N SER A 192 11.61 0.29 17.19
CA SER A 192 12.28 0.76 18.41
C SER A 192 11.65 0.12 19.65
N TYR A 193 12.47 -0.51 20.50
CA TYR A 193 11.99 -1.24 21.68
C TYR A 193 12.76 -0.82 22.93
N ALA A 194 12.09 -0.88 24.09
CA ALA A 194 12.74 -0.68 25.38
C ALA A 194 13.75 -1.79 25.68
N GLU A 195 14.83 -1.47 26.38
CA GLU A 195 15.82 -2.43 26.85
C GLU A 195 15.16 -3.59 27.61
N GLY A 196 15.56 -4.82 27.29
CA GLY A 196 15.02 -6.04 27.88
C GLY A 196 13.69 -6.52 27.26
N THR A 197 13.12 -5.81 26.27
CA THR A 197 11.91 -6.28 25.58
C THR A 197 12.18 -7.57 24.83
N GLN A 198 11.30 -8.56 25.00
CA GLN A 198 11.32 -9.80 24.23
C GLN A 198 10.44 -9.68 22.99
N VAL A 199 10.98 -9.99 21.82
CA VAL A 199 10.28 -9.97 20.52
C VAL A 199 10.38 -11.34 19.87
N SER A 200 9.25 -11.87 19.39
CA SER A 200 9.21 -13.08 18.55
C SER A 200 9.07 -12.69 17.08
N ILE A 201 9.91 -13.28 16.23
CA ILE A 201 9.91 -13.08 14.77
C ILE A 201 9.77 -14.44 14.11
N THR A 202 8.85 -14.56 13.16
CA THR A 202 8.61 -15.80 12.41
C THR A 202 9.04 -15.60 10.96
N ALA A 203 9.94 -16.47 10.49
CA ALA A 203 10.26 -16.64 9.08
C ALA A 203 9.22 -17.56 8.42
N THR A 204 8.77 -17.23 7.22
CA THR A 204 7.87 -18.05 6.40
C THR A 204 8.52 -18.25 5.02
N PRO A 205 9.04 -19.46 4.72
CA PRO A 205 9.53 -19.78 3.38
C PRO A 205 8.39 -19.72 2.37
N ASN A 206 8.70 -19.26 1.17
CA ASN A 206 7.83 -19.45 0.01
C ASN A 206 8.00 -20.89 -0.50
N ASP A 207 7.06 -21.33 -1.33
CA ASP A 207 7.17 -22.62 -2.03
C ASP A 207 8.51 -22.70 -2.81
N GLY A 208 9.17 -23.84 -2.73
CA GLY A 208 10.47 -24.13 -3.36
C GLY A 208 11.70 -23.75 -2.53
N TYR A 209 11.51 -23.17 -1.34
CA TYR A 209 12.60 -22.68 -0.49
C TYR A 209 12.54 -23.28 0.91
N GLU A 210 13.71 -23.62 1.47
CA GLU A 210 13.85 -23.97 2.89
C GLU A 210 14.51 -22.82 3.65
N PHE A 211 14.06 -22.61 4.87
CA PHE A 211 14.75 -21.74 5.81
C PHE A 211 16.06 -22.38 6.26
N ILE A 212 17.16 -21.64 6.15
CA ILE A 212 18.50 -22.14 6.50
C ILE A 212 19.13 -21.49 7.73
N GLY A 213 18.47 -20.48 8.29
CA GLY A 213 18.92 -19.82 9.51
C GLY A 213 18.85 -18.31 9.43
N TRP A 214 19.06 -17.68 10.58
CA TRP A 214 19.08 -16.23 10.72
C TRP A 214 20.51 -15.69 10.59
N THR A 215 20.77 -14.72 9.72
CA THR A 215 22.00 -13.92 9.84
C THR A 215 21.84 -12.99 11.03
N GLY A 216 22.84 -12.96 11.91
CA GLY A 216 22.79 -12.20 13.17
C GLY A 216 22.32 -13.03 14.36
N SER A 217 22.05 -14.34 14.19
CA SER A 217 21.82 -15.29 15.27
C SER A 217 22.34 -16.69 14.91
N GLU A 218 22.54 -17.56 15.89
CA GLU A 218 22.86 -18.98 15.68
C GLU A 218 21.60 -19.87 15.67
N GLU A 219 20.42 -19.27 15.90
CA GLU A 219 19.14 -19.98 15.89
C GLU A 219 18.76 -20.50 14.50
N THR A 220 18.28 -21.73 14.46
CA THR A 220 17.91 -22.44 13.23
C THR A 220 16.40 -22.69 13.11
N SER A 221 15.62 -22.25 14.11
CA SER A 221 14.16 -22.35 14.09
C SER A 221 13.53 -21.24 13.25
N LEU A 222 12.41 -21.56 12.59
CA LEU A 222 11.59 -20.57 11.86
C LEU A 222 11.12 -19.43 12.76
N GLU A 223 10.86 -19.71 14.04
CA GLU A 223 10.58 -18.70 15.04
C GLU A 223 11.82 -18.41 15.88
N ILE A 224 12.19 -17.13 15.99
CA ILE A 224 13.27 -16.66 16.85
C ILE A 224 12.72 -15.70 17.91
N ASN A 225 13.10 -15.94 19.16
CA ASN A 225 12.80 -15.07 20.29
C ASN A 225 14.06 -14.33 20.73
N ILE A 226 14.08 -13.00 20.62
CA ILE A 226 15.22 -12.16 21.00
C ILE A 226 14.87 -11.24 22.16
N ILE A 227 15.88 -10.93 22.98
CA ILE A 227 15.80 -9.91 24.03
C ILE A 227 16.64 -8.71 23.59
N LEU A 228 16.03 -7.53 23.50
CA LEU A 228 16.68 -6.32 23.01
C LEU A 228 17.54 -5.68 24.10
N ASN A 229 18.81 -6.07 24.17
CA ASN A 229 19.85 -5.46 25.03
C ASN A 229 20.94 -4.72 24.21
N SER A 230 20.76 -4.66 22.89
CA SER A 230 21.60 -3.95 21.93
C SER A 230 20.80 -3.77 20.63
N ASN A 231 21.30 -2.95 19.68
CA ASN A 231 20.70 -2.90 18.35
C ASN A 231 20.91 -4.24 17.63
N ILE A 232 19.84 -4.83 17.13
CA ILE A 232 19.85 -6.14 16.48
C ILE A 232 19.39 -5.99 15.02
N LYS A 233 20.18 -6.54 14.10
CA LYS A 233 19.76 -6.76 12.71
C LYS A 233 19.72 -8.25 12.46
N LEU A 234 18.57 -8.74 12.02
CA LEU A 234 18.34 -10.12 11.63
C LEU A 234 17.94 -10.19 10.16
N ILE A 235 18.47 -11.18 9.45
CA ILE A 235 18.03 -11.52 8.10
C ILE A 235 17.61 -13.00 8.13
N ALA A 236 16.34 -13.29 7.85
CA ALA A 236 15.90 -14.66 7.61
C ALA A 236 16.48 -15.12 6.28
N ASN A 237 17.32 -16.15 6.29
CA ASN A 237 17.90 -16.69 5.07
C ASN A 237 17.12 -17.91 4.62
N PHE A 238 16.82 -17.92 3.33
CA PHE A 238 16.20 -19.02 2.64
C PHE A 238 17.14 -19.45 1.51
N GLN A 239 17.12 -20.74 1.20
CA GLN A 239 17.76 -21.26 0.01
C GLN A 239 16.77 -22.13 -0.76
N PRO A 240 16.93 -22.25 -2.08
CA PRO A 240 16.18 -23.23 -2.85
C PRO A 240 16.38 -24.64 -2.27
N ILE A 241 15.29 -25.39 -2.10
CA ILE A 241 15.40 -26.77 -1.65
C ILE A 241 16.09 -27.59 -2.76
N PRO A 242 17.15 -28.35 -2.46
CA PRO A 242 17.74 -29.25 -3.46
C PRO A 242 16.69 -30.22 -3.98
N LEU A 243 16.54 -30.31 -5.30
CA LEU A 243 15.50 -31.10 -5.99
C LEU A 243 15.40 -32.56 -5.51
N GLU A 244 16.53 -33.15 -5.09
CA GLU A 244 16.57 -34.51 -4.54
C GLU A 244 15.77 -34.67 -3.23
N LYS A 245 15.62 -33.59 -2.45
CA LYS A 245 14.80 -33.56 -1.22
C LYS A 245 13.31 -33.41 -1.52
N CYS A 246 12.95 -32.95 -2.71
CA CYS A 246 11.57 -32.77 -3.14
C CYS A 246 11.09 -33.94 -4.00
N LEU A 247 11.57 -35.14 -3.68
CA LEU A 247 11.09 -36.37 -4.31
C LEU A 247 9.90 -36.91 -3.52
N ILE A 248 8.77 -37.07 -4.20
CA ILE A 248 7.63 -37.81 -3.67
C ILE A 248 7.51 -39.10 -4.47
N GLY A 249 8.06 -40.17 -3.90
CA GLY A 249 8.21 -41.45 -4.61
C GLY A 249 9.28 -41.34 -5.70
N ASN A 250 8.89 -41.51 -6.96
CA ASN A 250 9.79 -41.44 -8.13
C ASN A 250 9.60 -40.15 -8.96
N ASN A 251 8.77 -39.21 -8.51
CA ASN A 251 8.48 -37.97 -9.22
C ASN A 251 9.07 -36.77 -8.46
N TYR A 252 9.57 -35.79 -9.20
CA TYR A 252 10.03 -34.51 -8.65
C TYR A 252 8.82 -33.60 -8.41
N ASP A 253 8.68 -33.17 -7.18
CA ASP A 253 7.89 -32.02 -6.73
C ASP A 253 8.84 -30.81 -6.83
N PHE A 254 8.84 -30.13 -7.98
CA PHE A 254 9.82 -29.08 -8.31
C PHE A 254 9.57 -27.78 -7.54
N ASP A 255 8.34 -27.53 -7.10
CA ASP A 255 8.03 -26.41 -6.19
C ASP A 255 8.04 -26.81 -4.71
N CYS A 256 8.28 -28.09 -4.41
CA CYS A 256 8.48 -28.63 -3.07
C CYS A 256 7.31 -28.35 -2.11
N ASP A 257 6.08 -28.21 -2.62
CA ASP A 257 4.87 -27.94 -1.84
C ASP A 257 4.29 -29.19 -1.14
N GLY A 258 4.93 -30.35 -1.37
CA GLY A 258 4.51 -31.64 -0.86
C GLY A 258 3.49 -32.36 -1.75
N ARG A 259 3.29 -31.91 -3.00
CA ARG A 259 2.31 -32.45 -3.93
C ARG A 259 2.86 -32.49 -5.35
N VAL A 260 3.09 -33.69 -5.87
CA VAL A 260 3.36 -33.87 -7.30
C VAL A 260 2.13 -33.48 -8.12
N ASN A 261 2.22 -32.35 -8.81
CA ASN A 261 1.12 -31.75 -9.53
C ASN A 261 1.60 -31.07 -10.84
N SER A 262 0.69 -30.47 -11.60
CA SER A 262 1.02 -29.86 -12.91
C SER A 262 1.90 -28.61 -12.82
N GLU A 263 2.10 -28.06 -11.62
CA GLU A 263 2.97 -26.91 -11.34
C GLU A 263 4.45 -27.32 -11.29
N ASP A 264 4.74 -28.60 -11.02
CA ASP A 264 6.10 -29.16 -11.01
C ASP A 264 6.73 -29.36 -12.39
N TYR A 265 5.91 -29.44 -13.44
CA TYR A 265 6.38 -29.76 -14.78
C TYR A 265 6.76 -28.52 -15.61
N ARG A 266 7.21 -27.44 -14.96
CA ARG A 266 7.36 -26.12 -15.61
C ARG A 266 8.84 -25.68 -15.70
N PRO A 267 9.30 -25.07 -16.80
CA PRO A 267 10.72 -24.86 -17.08
C PRO A 267 11.25 -23.65 -16.35
N LYS A 268 12.00 -23.91 -15.28
CA LYS A 268 12.95 -22.93 -14.75
C LYS A 268 14.25 -23.09 -15.54
N ASP A 269 14.70 -22.02 -16.22
CA ASP A 269 16.06 -21.94 -16.75
C ASP A 269 17.02 -21.82 -15.54
N PRO A 270 17.78 -22.86 -15.18
CA PRO A 270 18.62 -22.83 -13.98
C PRO A 270 19.83 -21.90 -14.14
N SER A 271 20.10 -21.41 -15.36
CA SER A 271 21.12 -20.39 -15.60
C SER A 271 20.67 -18.98 -15.23
N GLN A 272 19.36 -18.76 -15.07
CA GLN A 272 18.81 -17.49 -14.61
C GLN A 272 18.71 -17.49 -13.08
N THR A 273 19.57 -16.68 -12.47
CA THR A 273 19.71 -16.61 -11.00
C THR A 273 18.82 -15.55 -10.37
N ASP A 274 18.35 -14.55 -11.14
CA ASP A 274 17.46 -13.47 -10.70
C ASP A 274 16.09 -13.56 -11.40
N ASP A 275 14.97 -13.47 -10.67
CA ASP A 275 13.64 -13.27 -11.27
C ASP A 275 13.52 -11.85 -11.83
N VAL A 276 13.71 -11.73 -13.13
CA VAL A 276 13.58 -10.49 -13.89
C VAL A 276 12.20 -10.29 -14.53
N TRP A 277 11.25 -11.20 -14.27
CA TRP A 277 9.91 -11.10 -14.86
C TRP A 277 9.20 -9.81 -14.44
N GLY A 278 8.58 -9.15 -15.42
CA GLY A 278 7.91 -7.86 -15.22
C GLY A 278 8.85 -6.67 -15.03
N LYS A 279 10.17 -6.85 -15.14
CA LYS A 279 11.16 -5.78 -15.06
C LYS A 279 11.71 -5.44 -16.45
N ILE A 280 12.06 -4.18 -16.65
CA ILE A 280 12.86 -3.76 -17.80
C ILE A 280 14.29 -4.28 -17.59
N VAL A 281 14.81 -5.00 -18.58
CA VAL A 281 16.14 -5.62 -18.54
C VAL A 281 17.07 -5.04 -19.60
N GLU A 282 18.37 -5.06 -19.33
CA GLU A 282 19.39 -4.70 -20.30
C GLU A 282 19.72 -5.85 -21.26
N THR A 283 19.36 -7.08 -20.88
CA THR A 283 19.57 -8.28 -21.71
C THR A 283 18.78 -8.17 -23.01
N LYS A 284 19.49 -8.15 -24.13
CA LYS A 284 18.87 -8.01 -25.45
C LYS A 284 17.99 -9.22 -25.77
N PRO A 285 16.87 -9.01 -26.50
CA PRO A 285 16.11 -10.10 -27.09
C PRO A 285 16.99 -11.03 -27.94
N GLU A 286 16.80 -12.34 -27.81
CA GLU A 286 17.51 -13.37 -28.57
C GLU A 286 16.65 -13.81 -29.76
N ILE A 287 17.07 -13.47 -30.98
CA ILE A 287 16.26 -13.64 -32.20
C ILE A 287 16.89 -14.70 -33.10
N PHE A 288 16.08 -15.68 -33.49
CA PHE A 288 16.49 -16.83 -34.30
C PHE A 288 15.70 -16.86 -35.60
N PHE A 289 16.41 -16.76 -36.72
CA PHE A 289 15.82 -16.71 -38.05
C PHE A 289 16.22 -17.97 -38.83
N ALA A 290 15.26 -18.63 -39.48
CA ALA A 290 15.54 -19.67 -40.45
C ALA A 290 16.50 -19.16 -41.56
N SER A 291 17.39 -20.02 -42.07
CA SER A 291 18.49 -19.63 -42.97
C SER A 291 18.03 -19.10 -44.34
N ASP A 292 16.80 -19.38 -44.75
CA ASP A 292 16.15 -18.86 -45.96
C ASP A 292 15.58 -17.44 -45.83
N ILE A 293 15.59 -16.85 -44.63
CA ILE A 293 15.16 -15.47 -44.42
C ILE A 293 16.25 -14.49 -44.88
N SER A 294 15.90 -13.56 -45.76
CA SER A 294 16.84 -12.57 -46.32
C SER A 294 17.41 -11.63 -45.26
N GLN A 295 18.63 -11.14 -45.47
CA GLN A 295 19.27 -10.20 -44.55
C GLN A 295 18.44 -8.93 -44.35
N LYS A 296 17.77 -8.44 -45.40
CA LYS A 296 16.94 -7.24 -45.33
C LYS A 296 15.73 -7.41 -44.43
N ILE A 297 15.09 -8.58 -44.45
CA ILE A 297 14.02 -8.90 -43.51
C ILE A 297 14.54 -8.96 -42.07
N ARG A 298 15.72 -9.57 -41.86
CA ARG A 298 16.36 -9.62 -40.53
C ARG A 298 16.65 -8.21 -40.00
N ASP A 299 17.24 -7.35 -40.82
CA ASP A 299 17.62 -5.99 -40.42
C ASP A 299 16.38 -5.14 -40.10
N GLY A 300 15.33 -5.22 -40.93
CA GLY A 300 14.06 -4.53 -40.69
C GLY A 300 13.37 -4.99 -39.41
N PHE A 301 13.27 -6.31 -39.22
CA PHE A 301 12.69 -6.90 -38.01
C PHE A 301 13.44 -6.45 -36.75
N MET A 302 14.77 -6.47 -36.78
CA MET A 302 15.59 -6.02 -35.65
C MET A 302 15.44 -4.51 -35.41
N SER A 303 15.31 -3.70 -36.46
CA SER A 303 15.08 -2.26 -36.34
C SER A 303 13.77 -1.97 -35.61
N ASP A 304 12.69 -2.62 -36.03
CA ASP A 304 11.36 -2.44 -35.45
C ASP A 304 11.29 -2.95 -34.01
N LEU A 305 11.90 -4.12 -33.73
CA LEU A 305 11.99 -4.65 -32.37
C LEU A 305 12.79 -3.72 -31.45
N ASN A 306 13.90 -3.17 -31.92
CA ASN A 306 14.68 -2.20 -31.16
C ASN A 306 13.88 -0.92 -30.89
N LEU A 307 13.11 -0.44 -31.87
CA LEU A 307 12.25 0.72 -31.70
C LEU A 307 11.22 0.46 -30.60
N ILE A 308 10.40 -0.59 -30.71
CA ILE A 308 9.33 -0.82 -29.74
C ILE A 308 9.86 -1.17 -28.33
N THR A 309 10.95 -1.94 -28.22
CA THR A 309 11.57 -2.24 -26.93
C THR A 309 12.17 -0.99 -26.27
N SER A 310 12.66 -0.03 -27.06
CA SER A 310 13.17 1.24 -26.52
C SER A 310 12.07 2.17 -26.00
N GLU A 311 10.87 2.07 -26.58
CA GLU A 311 9.75 2.95 -26.25
C GLU A 311 8.84 2.38 -25.16
N LEU A 312 8.56 1.07 -25.18
CA LEU A 312 7.72 0.40 -24.18
C LEU A 312 8.52 -0.23 -23.02
N GLY A 313 9.84 -0.26 -23.14
CA GLY A 313 10.74 -0.94 -22.21
C GLY A 313 10.99 -2.39 -22.63
N ASN A 314 12.24 -2.84 -22.47
CA ASN A 314 12.68 -4.18 -22.84
C ASN A 314 12.34 -5.21 -21.75
N TYR A 315 11.24 -5.94 -21.91
CA TYR A 315 10.88 -7.05 -21.02
C TYR A 315 11.48 -8.37 -21.51
N GLY A 316 12.25 -9.01 -20.64
CA GLY A 316 12.94 -10.26 -20.96
C GLY A 316 13.02 -11.21 -19.77
N PRO A 317 13.59 -12.41 -19.97
CA PRO A 317 14.23 -12.88 -21.20
C PRO A 317 13.23 -13.08 -22.33
N LEU A 318 13.59 -12.65 -23.54
CA LEU A 318 12.75 -12.70 -24.73
C LEU A 318 13.47 -13.49 -25.83
N GLU A 319 12.78 -14.49 -26.37
CA GLU A 319 13.18 -15.20 -27.57
C GLU A 319 12.12 -15.10 -28.65
N TRP A 320 12.57 -14.86 -29.88
CA TRP A 320 11.69 -14.85 -31.05
C TRP A 320 12.24 -15.75 -32.14
N TRP A 321 11.40 -16.69 -32.59
CA TRP A 321 11.72 -17.67 -33.61
C TRP A 321 10.98 -17.32 -34.90
N ILE A 322 11.70 -16.98 -35.97
CA ILE A 322 11.12 -16.61 -37.26
C ILE A 322 11.34 -17.76 -38.23
N ILE A 323 10.24 -18.43 -38.56
CA ILE A 323 10.19 -19.61 -39.39
C ILE A 323 10.04 -19.19 -40.86
N GLY A 324 10.95 -19.68 -41.70
CA GLY A 324 10.94 -19.47 -43.15
C GLY A 324 9.94 -20.37 -43.87
N ARG A 325 10.13 -20.54 -45.18
CA ARG A 325 9.31 -21.40 -46.05
C ARG A 325 10.02 -22.70 -46.40
N ASP A 326 11.34 -22.64 -46.52
CA ASP A 326 12.14 -23.80 -46.87
C ASP A 326 12.15 -24.83 -45.74
N ILE A 327 11.89 -26.08 -46.12
CA ILE A 327 11.76 -27.21 -45.19
C ILE A 327 13.08 -27.50 -44.47
N ASN A 328 14.22 -27.38 -45.15
CA ASN A 328 15.53 -27.67 -44.55
C ASN A 328 15.94 -26.56 -43.58
N SER A 329 15.66 -25.31 -43.93
CA SER A 329 15.92 -24.14 -43.10
C SER A 329 15.06 -24.17 -41.82
N ALA A 330 13.80 -24.60 -41.92
CA ALA A 330 12.94 -24.81 -40.75
C ALA A 330 13.41 -25.99 -39.88
N ASN A 331 13.88 -27.09 -40.49
CA ASN A 331 14.49 -28.22 -39.78
C ASN A 331 15.74 -27.80 -39.00
N GLU A 332 16.65 -27.03 -39.61
CA GLU A 332 17.83 -26.48 -38.95
C GLU A 332 17.44 -25.62 -37.73
N LEU A 333 16.44 -24.75 -37.90
CA LEU A 333 15.95 -23.90 -36.83
C LEU A 333 15.34 -24.72 -35.68
N ALA A 334 14.60 -25.79 -35.98
CA ALA A 334 14.03 -26.69 -34.98
C ALA A 334 15.12 -27.44 -34.18
N GLU A 335 16.22 -27.85 -34.83
CA GLU A 335 17.35 -28.45 -34.14
C GLU A 335 18.01 -27.47 -33.16
N ILE A 336 18.17 -26.21 -33.56
CA ILE A 336 18.69 -25.15 -32.69
C ILE A 336 17.75 -24.93 -31.50
N TYR A 337 16.44 -24.83 -31.75
CA TYR A 337 15.42 -24.68 -30.70
C TYR A 337 15.50 -25.81 -29.67
N CYS A 338 15.50 -27.06 -30.14
CA CYS A 338 15.45 -28.24 -29.29
C CYS A 338 16.74 -28.44 -28.51
N ARG A 339 17.91 -28.22 -29.13
CA ARG A 339 19.20 -28.27 -28.42
C ARG A 339 19.25 -27.24 -27.32
N ARG A 340 18.77 -26.03 -27.59
CA ARG A 340 18.75 -24.96 -26.61
C ARG A 340 17.83 -25.25 -25.43
N ARG A 341 16.66 -25.87 -25.65
CA ARG A 341 15.82 -26.33 -24.52
C ARG A 341 16.56 -27.37 -23.67
N VAL A 342 17.33 -28.26 -24.32
CA VAL A 342 18.15 -29.26 -23.62
C VAL A 342 19.26 -28.60 -22.80
N ASP A 343 20.04 -27.71 -23.42
CA ASP A 343 21.19 -27.03 -22.82
C ASP A 343 20.80 -26.10 -21.65
N ARG A 344 19.58 -25.55 -21.67
CA ARG A 344 19.02 -24.72 -20.60
C ARG A 344 18.21 -25.50 -19.57
N GLU A 345 18.23 -26.83 -19.63
CA GLU A 345 17.44 -27.72 -18.76
C GLU A 345 15.93 -27.39 -18.76
N GLN A 346 15.42 -26.74 -19.81
CA GLN A 346 14.01 -26.36 -19.97
C GLN A 346 13.14 -27.53 -20.49
N GLN A 347 13.51 -28.75 -20.10
CA GLN A 347 12.94 -30.01 -20.59
C GLN A 347 11.69 -30.44 -19.80
N THR A 348 11.29 -29.66 -18.79
CA THR A 348 10.48 -30.11 -17.65
C THR A 348 9.00 -30.37 -17.93
N PHE A 349 8.47 -30.04 -19.12
CA PHE A 349 7.07 -30.36 -19.48
C PHE A 349 6.79 -31.85 -19.66
N ASN A 350 7.83 -32.66 -19.86
CA ASN A 350 7.66 -34.08 -20.14
C ASN A 350 8.86 -34.87 -19.60
N PRO A 351 8.66 -35.84 -18.69
CA PRO A 351 9.74 -36.73 -18.26
C PRO A 351 10.34 -37.57 -19.40
N ASN A 352 9.69 -37.58 -20.58
CA ASN A 352 10.18 -38.17 -21.83
C ASN A 352 10.61 -37.09 -22.85
N PHE A 353 10.96 -35.89 -22.41
CA PHE A 353 11.53 -34.86 -23.28
C PHE A 353 12.94 -35.29 -23.71
N TYR A 354 13.03 -35.87 -24.89
CA TYR A 354 14.28 -36.14 -25.59
C TYR A 354 14.45 -35.13 -26.71
N TYR A 355 15.70 -34.81 -27.04
CA TYR A 355 16.03 -33.92 -28.17
C TYR A 355 15.29 -34.34 -29.45
N GLU A 356 15.24 -35.64 -29.73
CA GLU A 356 14.54 -36.24 -30.85
C GLU A 356 13.02 -36.06 -30.79
N SER A 357 12.40 -36.25 -29.61
CA SER A 357 10.96 -36.02 -29.42
C SER A 357 10.59 -34.54 -29.58
N CYS A 358 11.48 -33.63 -29.18
CA CYS A 358 11.30 -32.20 -29.42
C CYS A 358 11.33 -31.88 -30.91
N ILE A 359 12.29 -32.43 -31.66
CA ILE A 359 12.38 -32.22 -33.11
C ILE A 359 11.11 -32.73 -33.80
N ALA A 360 10.60 -33.91 -33.43
CA ALA A 360 9.32 -34.39 -33.93
C ALA A 360 8.20 -33.40 -33.63
N ASN A 361 8.15 -32.84 -32.41
CA ASN A 361 7.10 -31.88 -32.02
C ASN A 361 7.17 -30.57 -32.82
N MET A 362 8.36 -30.17 -33.28
CA MET A 362 8.55 -28.95 -34.06
C MET A 362 8.25 -29.17 -35.55
N MET A 363 8.71 -30.27 -36.14
CA MET A 363 8.77 -30.42 -37.60
C MET A 363 8.06 -31.65 -38.17
N TYR A 364 7.33 -32.44 -37.38
CA TYR A 364 6.56 -33.57 -37.93
C TYR A 364 5.59 -33.11 -39.04
N PRO A 365 5.48 -33.85 -40.17
CA PRO A 365 6.17 -35.12 -40.51
C PRO A 365 7.50 -34.94 -41.26
N ASN A 366 8.02 -33.72 -41.35
CA ASN A 366 9.10 -33.29 -42.24
C ASN A 366 10.52 -33.38 -41.64
N HIS A 367 10.67 -33.91 -40.43
CA HIS A 367 11.96 -34.28 -39.84
C HIS A 367 11.89 -35.71 -39.29
N ASN A 368 12.72 -36.61 -39.86
CA ASN A 368 12.70 -38.01 -39.50
C ASN A 368 13.61 -38.28 -38.30
N VAL A 369 12.99 -38.46 -37.13
CA VAL A 369 13.68 -38.85 -35.89
C VAL A 369 13.50 -40.34 -35.54
N GLY A 370 12.86 -41.12 -36.42
CA GLY A 370 12.48 -42.52 -36.16
C GLY A 370 11.20 -42.65 -35.33
N ASP A 371 10.38 -43.65 -35.67
CA ASP A 371 9.02 -43.85 -35.13
C ASP A 371 8.97 -43.96 -33.60
N GLN A 372 10.05 -44.43 -32.97
CA GLN A 372 10.12 -44.57 -31.50
C GLN A 372 10.10 -43.23 -30.75
N HIS A 373 10.41 -42.12 -31.41
CA HIS A 373 10.39 -40.77 -30.81
C HIS A 373 9.12 -39.98 -31.17
N VAL A 374 8.24 -40.56 -31.99
CA VAL A 374 6.94 -39.99 -32.33
C VAL A 374 5.91 -40.57 -31.35
N PRO A 375 5.24 -39.75 -30.53
CA PRO A 375 4.25 -40.25 -29.58
C PRO A 375 3.13 -41.03 -30.28
N SER A 376 2.83 -42.23 -29.77
CA SER A 376 1.86 -43.15 -30.38
C SER A 376 0.41 -42.63 -30.36
N TRP A 377 0.12 -41.62 -29.55
CA TRP A 377 -1.19 -40.96 -29.49
C TRP A 377 -1.33 -39.77 -30.45
N TRP A 378 -0.29 -39.39 -31.18
CA TRP A 378 -0.44 -38.43 -32.28
C TRP A 378 -1.26 -39.06 -33.40
N GLY A 379 -2.36 -38.41 -33.77
CA GLY A 379 -3.15 -38.81 -34.94
C GLY A 379 -2.36 -38.61 -36.24
N SER A 380 -2.83 -39.21 -37.32
CA SER A 380 -2.23 -39.04 -38.67
C SER A 380 -2.17 -37.58 -39.14
N ASP A 381 -3.00 -36.73 -38.54
CA ASP A 381 -3.19 -35.34 -38.94
C ASP A 381 -2.39 -34.37 -38.05
N TYR A 382 -1.56 -34.90 -37.14
CA TYR A 382 -0.69 -34.05 -36.32
C TYR A 382 0.33 -33.34 -37.21
N VAL A 383 0.54 -32.06 -36.96
CA VAL A 383 1.51 -31.22 -37.65
C VAL A 383 2.34 -30.52 -36.60
N GLY A 384 3.66 -30.58 -36.74
CA GLY A 384 4.60 -29.97 -35.80
C GLY A 384 4.43 -28.45 -35.70
N ARG A 385 4.92 -27.86 -34.60
CA ARG A 385 4.72 -26.42 -34.34
C ARG A 385 5.33 -25.53 -35.42
N PHE A 386 6.61 -25.71 -35.75
CA PHE A 386 7.28 -24.94 -36.81
C PHE A 386 6.69 -25.28 -38.18
N GLU A 387 6.30 -26.53 -38.40
CA GLU A 387 5.60 -26.93 -39.63
C GLU A 387 4.27 -26.18 -39.80
N ASN A 388 3.48 -25.99 -38.73
CA ASN A 388 2.24 -25.20 -38.76
C ASN A 388 2.46 -23.73 -39.14
N TYR A 389 3.64 -23.17 -38.86
CA TYR A 389 4.02 -21.82 -39.31
C TYR A 389 4.53 -21.83 -40.75
N ARG A 390 5.40 -22.80 -41.09
CA ARG A 390 6.04 -22.94 -42.40
C ARG A 390 5.05 -23.24 -43.52
N ALA A 391 4.06 -24.09 -43.26
CA ALA A 391 3.18 -24.67 -44.27
C ALA A 391 1.94 -23.84 -44.62
N ILE A 392 1.75 -22.68 -43.99
CA ILE A 392 0.55 -21.85 -44.21
C ILE A 392 0.49 -21.40 -45.68
N GLU A 393 -0.61 -21.67 -46.38
CA GLU A 393 -0.76 -21.32 -47.79
C GLU A 393 -2.13 -20.64 -48.04
N PRO A 394 -2.15 -19.40 -48.59
CA PRO A 394 -0.98 -18.55 -48.88
C PRO A 394 -0.27 -18.11 -47.59
N PRO A 395 1.01 -17.69 -47.65
CA PRO A 395 1.73 -17.15 -46.50
C PRO A 395 0.94 -16.02 -45.82
N SER A 396 0.90 -16.00 -44.47
CA SER A 396 0.00 -15.10 -43.72
C SER A 396 0.64 -14.33 -42.56
N GLY A 397 1.95 -14.43 -42.34
CA GLY A 397 2.65 -13.60 -41.34
C GLY A 397 2.20 -13.90 -39.91
N ASN A 398 1.68 -15.12 -39.67
CA ASN A 398 1.16 -15.50 -38.35
C ASN A 398 2.26 -15.35 -37.31
N ALA A 399 1.89 -14.81 -36.17
CA ALA A 399 2.77 -14.69 -35.02
C ALA A 399 1.98 -15.01 -33.74
N GLY A 400 2.69 -15.27 -32.64
CA GLY A 400 2.05 -15.53 -31.37
C GLY A 400 3.02 -15.64 -30.22
N LEU A 401 2.61 -15.12 -29.06
CA LEU A 401 3.23 -15.39 -27.77
C LEU A 401 2.93 -16.83 -27.32
N ASN A 402 3.96 -17.64 -27.33
CA ASN A 402 3.95 -19.08 -27.07
C ASN A 402 4.48 -19.46 -25.68
N GLY A 403 5.06 -18.51 -24.94
CA GLY A 403 5.59 -18.69 -23.58
C GLY A 403 4.75 -17.98 -22.50
N MET A 404 5.03 -18.32 -21.24
CA MET A 404 4.37 -17.79 -20.05
C MET A 404 5.36 -17.69 -18.86
N ARG A 405 4.95 -17.04 -17.76
CA ARG A 405 5.83 -16.72 -16.62
C ARG A 405 6.55 -17.94 -16.05
N ASP A 406 5.82 -19.04 -15.96
CA ASP A 406 6.31 -20.31 -15.49
C ASP A 406 7.38 -20.95 -16.38
N TRP A 407 7.57 -20.47 -17.61
CA TRP A 407 8.68 -20.88 -18.48
C TRP A 407 9.92 -20.01 -18.26
N GLY A 408 9.80 -18.95 -17.44
CA GLY A 408 10.84 -17.96 -17.21
C GLY A 408 11.25 -17.20 -18.48
N ILE A 409 10.45 -17.24 -19.54
CA ILE A 409 10.82 -16.68 -20.84
C ILE A 409 9.59 -16.27 -21.66
N HIS A 410 9.67 -15.08 -22.27
CA HIS A 410 8.77 -14.71 -23.34
C HIS A 410 9.22 -15.41 -24.61
N LEU A 411 8.46 -16.39 -25.08
CA LEU A 411 8.76 -17.15 -26.28
C LEU A 411 7.78 -16.77 -27.38
N LEU A 412 8.27 -16.25 -28.50
CA LEU A 412 7.46 -15.95 -29.67
C LEU A 412 7.86 -16.80 -30.86
N SER A 413 6.89 -17.07 -31.72
CA SER A 413 7.16 -17.68 -33.01
C SER A 413 6.34 -16.97 -34.08
N SER A 414 6.91 -16.85 -35.28
CA SER A 414 6.19 -16.26 -36.40
C SER A 414 6.61 -16.83 -37.74
N SER A 415 5.72 -16.79 -38.72
CA SER A 415 5.96 -17.22 -40.09
C SER A 415 6.14 -16.05 -41.05
N LEU A 416 6.67 -16.34 -42.23
CA LEU A 416 6.60 -15.44 -43.37
C LEU A 416 5.15 -15.24 -43.88
N PRO A 417 4.87 -14.12 -44.55
CA PRO A 417 5.81 -13.07 -44.93
C PRO A 417 6.04 -12.06 -43.80
N TYR A 418 7.28 -11.60 -43.70
CA TYR A 418 7.62 -10.26 -43.24
C TYR A 418 8.29 -9.61 -44.44
N HIS A 419 7.93 -8.37 -44.79
CA HIS A 419 8.64 -7.68 -45.84
C HIS A 419 9.01 -6.27 -45.44
N TYR A 420 10.24 -5.90 -45.79
CA TYR A 420 10.81 -4.57 -45.58
C TYR A 420 11.26 -3.97 -46.93
N ASP A 421 10.72 -4.53 -48.01
CA ASP A 421 10.88 -4.12 -49.41
C ASP A 421 9.52 -3.68 -49.93
N ASP A 422 9.46 -2.48 -50.51
CA ASP A 422 8.28 -2.08 -51.28
C ASP A 422 8.10 -3.05 -52.46
N ASN A 423 6.94 -3.72 -52.52
CA ASN A 423 6.43 -4.51 -53.66
C ASN A 423 6.78 -6.01 -53.77
N GLU A 424 7.38 -6.68 -52.77
CA GLU A 424 7.57 -8.14 -52.88
C GLU A 424 6.25 -8.92 -52.70
N TRP A 425 5.32 -8.40 -51.89
CA TRP A 425 4.01 -9.02 -51.62
C TRP A 425 2.82 -8.05 -51.73
N GLY A 426 3.06 -6.83 -52.20
CA GLY A 426 2.01 -5.86 -52.54
C GLY A 426 1.44 -5.01 -51.39
N ASN A 427 1.85 -5.26 -50.15
CA ASN A 427 1.51 -4.42 -48.99
C ASN A 427 2.68 -3.47 -48.65
N PRO A 428 2.46 -2.43 -47.84
CA PRO A 428 3.52 -1.60 -47.27
C PRO A 428 4.14 -2.28 -46.03
N LYS A 429 5.42 -1.99 -45.70
CA LYS A 429 6.15 -2.69 -44.63
C LYS A 429 5.52 -2.48 -43.24
N GLU A 430 4.77 -1.39 -43.09
CA GLU A 430 4.05 -0.97 -41.89
C GLU A 430 3.05 -2.02 -41.41
N ASP A 431 2.42 -2.78 -42.31
CA ASP A 431 1.52 -3.88 -41.92
C ASP A 431 2.24 -4.99 -41.13
N TYR A 432 3.53 -5.18 -41.41
CA TYR A 432 4.37 -6.17 -40.75
C TYR A 432 4.99 -5.62 -39.48
N SER A 433 5.39 -4.34 -39.49
CA SER A 433 5.76 -3.61 -38.28
C SER A 433 4.63 -3.64 -37.26
N ALA A 434 3.39 -3.41 -37.69
CA ALA A 434 2.19 -3.49 -36.87
C ALA A 434 2.01 -4.89 -36.26
N THR A 435 2.30 -5.96 -37.01
CA THR A 435 2.24 -7.35 -36.53
C THR A 435 3.31 -7.62 -35.46
N LEU A 436 4.55 -7.17 -35.69
CA LEU A 436 5.61 -7.26 -34.68
C LEU A 436 5.22 -6.50 -33.41
N PHE A 437 4.68 -5.30 -33.57
CA PHE A 437 4.28 -4.45 -32.46
C PHE A 437 3.13 -5.09 -31.67
N HIS A 438 2.14 -5.66 -32.36
CA HIS A 438 1.03 -6.43 -31.76
C HIS A 438 1.55 -7.51 -30.83
N GLU A 439 2.48 -8.31 -31.30
CA GLU A 439 3.05 -9.41 -30.51
C GLU A 439 3.93 -8.93 -29.35
N TYR A 440 4.68 -7.84 -29.54
CA TYR A 440 5.44 -7.25 -28.44
C TYR A 440 4.52 -6.65 -27.37
N ILE A 441 3.35 -6.15 -27.74
CA ILE A 441 2.34 -5.72 -26.76
C ILE A 441 1.88 -6.91 -25.91
N HIS A 442 1.74 -8.11 -26.47
CA HIS A 442 1.51 -9.32 -25.67
C HIS A 442 2.67 -9.66 -24.73
N VAL A 443 3.91 -9.34 -25.09
CA VAL A 443 5.06 -9.44 -24.18
C VAL A 443 4.87 -8.50 -22.98
N VAL A 444 4.54 -7.23 -23.22
CA VAL A 444 4.29 -6.25 -22.15
C VAL A 444 3.11 -6.66 -21.27
N GLN A 445 2.00 -7.13 -21.87
CA GLN A 445 0.87 -7.71 -21.14
C GLN A 445 1.29 -8.87 -20.25
N SER A 446 2.04 -9.83 -20.81
CA SER A 446 2.51 -11.01 -20.11
C SER A 446 3.49 -10.68 -18.99
N ALA A 447 4.37 -9.69 -19.19
CA ALA A 447 5.34 -9.26 -18.19
C ALA A 447 4.64 -8.69 -16.94
N ASN A 448 3.45 -8.11 -17.13
CA ASN A 448 2.60 -7.61 -16.05
C ASN A 448 1.69 -8.69 -15.44
N LEU A 449 1.95 -9.98 -15.66
CA LEU A 449 1.21 -11.08 -15.03
C LEU A 449 2.15 -12.00 -14.27
N TYR A 450 2.05 -11.95 -12.94
CA TYR A 450 2.89 -12.71 -12.02
C TYR A 450 2.27 -14.07 -11.68
N THR A 451 1.08 -14.39 -12.18
CA THR A 451 0.53 -15.73 -11.95
C THR A 451 1.27 -16.78 -12.79
N THR A 452 1.41 -17.98 -12.23
CA THR A 452 1.71 -19.21 -12.98
C THR A 452 0.44 -20.02 -13.23
N GLN A 453 -0.70 -19.61 -12.68
CA GLN A 453 -1.93 -20.39 -12.76
C GLN A 453 -2.66 -20.17 -14.08
N SER A 454 -3.21 -21.26 -14.60
CA SER A 454 -4.09 -21.27 -15.75
C SER A 454 -5.35 -22.09 -15.48
N PHE A 455 -6.45 -21.73 -16.10
CA PHE A 455 -7.71 -22.45 -16.05
C PHE A 455 -8.21 -22.76 -17.47
N VAL A 456 -9.01 -23.81 -17.61
CA VAL A 456 -9.70 -24.10 -18.87
C VAL A 456 -11.07 -23.41 -18.83
N ASP A 457 -11.35 -22.57 -19.82
CA ASP A 457 -12.64 -21.88 -19.93
C ASP A 457 -13.75 -22.79 -20.48
N GLU A 458 -14.99 -22.28 -20.52
CA GLU A 458 -16.18 -23.03 -20.93
C GLU A 458 -16.13 -23.54 -22.39
N VAL A 459 -15.22 -22.98 -23.20
CA VAL A 459 -14.99 -23.36 -24.61
C VAL A 459 -13.68 -24.12 -24.79
N ASN A 460 -13.15 -24.70 -23.70
CA ASN A 460 -11.99 -25.58 -23.67
C ASN A 460 -10.66 -24.91 -24.05
N ASN A 461 -10.53 -23.59 -23.84
CA ASN A 461 -9.27 -22.88 -24.00
C ASN A 461 -8.57 -22.73 -22.66
N THR A 462 -7.26 -22.99 -22.65
CA THR A 462 -6.40 -22.70 -21.50
C THR A 462 -6.14 -21.19 -21.42
N ARG A 463 -6.57 -20.56 -20.34
CA ARG A 463 -6.37 -19.13 -20.05
C ARG A 463 -5.54 -18.94 -18.80
N ARG A 464 -4.68 -17.91 -18.81
CA ARG A 464 -3.92 -17.49 -17.63
C ARG A 464 -4.81 -16.64 -16.72
N VAL A 465 -4.70 -16.84 -15.40
CA VAL A 465 -5.40 -15.98 -14.44
C VAL A 465 -4.94 -14.53 -14.65
N GLY A 466 -5.87 -13.58 -14.65
CA GLY A 466 -5.54 -12.17 -14.86
C GLY A 466 -5.28 -11.74 -16.31
N TRP A 467 -5.19 -12.64 -17.30
CA TRP A 467 -5.06 -12.26 -18.73
C TRP A 467 -6.29 -11.48 -19.24
N GLY A 468 -7.45 -11.79 -18.67
CA GLY A 468 -8.73 -11.17 -19.02
C GLY A 468 -9.38 -11.77 -20.28
N PRO A 469 -10.43 -11.11 -20.79
CA PRO A 469 -11.09 -11.48 -22.03
C PRO A 469 -10.16 -11.44 -23.25
N THR A 470 -10.26 -12.44 -24.13
CA THR A 470 -9.53 -12.49 -25.41
C THR A 470 -9.75 -11.23 -26.24
N SER A 471 -10.98 -10.73 -26.31
CA SER A 471 -11.29 -9.46 -26.99
C SER A 471 -10.49 -8.29 -26.45
N MET A 472 -10.32 -8.18 -25.14
CA MET A 472 -9.59 -7.06 -24.56
C MET A 472 -8.08 -7.21 -24.74
N ALA A 473 -7.54 -8.43 -24.62
CA ALA A 473 -6.12 -8.69 -24.83
C ALA A 473 -5.71 -8.47 -26.30
N GLU A 474 -6.40 -9.11 -27.24
CA GLU A 474 -6.17 -8.97 -28.68
C GLU A 474 -6.56 -7.59 -29.20
N GLY A 475 -7.64 -7.03 -28.66
CA GLY A 475 -8.08 -5.67 -29.00
C GLY A 475 -7.07 -4.61 -28.61
N ALA A 476 -6.49 -4.75 -27.41
CA ALA A 476 -5.46 -3.83 -26.96
C ALA A 476 -4.22 -3.93 -27.85
N ALA A 477 -3.73 -5.14 -28.11
CA ALA A 477 -2.62 -5.35 -29.04
C ALA A 477 -2.96 -4.80 -30.44
N SER A 478 -4.18 -5.00 -30.93
CA SER A 478 -4.63 -4.58 -32.26
C SER A 478 -4.80 -3.06 -32.43
N TYR A 479 -5.21 -2.33 -31.39
CA TYR A 479 -5.32 -0.87 -31.42
C TYR A 479 -3.99 -0.18 -31.13
N ILE A 480 -3.30 -0.61 -30.07
CA ILE A 480 -2.08 0.03 -29.59
C ILE A 480 -0.95 -0.10 -30.61
N ASN A 481 -0.85 -1.23 -31.34
CA ASN A 481 0.18 -1.37 -32.37
C ASN A 481 0.06 -0.27 -33.44
N GLU A 482 -1.16 0.03 -33.89
CA GLU A 482 -1.44 1.00 -34.94
C GLU A 482 -1.19 2.42 -34.44
N PHE A 483 -1.70 2.70 -33.23
CA PHE A 483 -1.50 3.98 -32.56
C PHE A 483 0.00 4.30 -32.39
N LEU A 484 0.79 3.35 -31.88
CA LEU A 484 2.22 3.54 -31.66
C LEU A 484 2.98 3.69 -32.97
N LEU A 485 2.73 2.82 -33.96
CA LEU A 485 3.40 2.90 -35.26
C LEU A 485 3.18 4.26 -35.94
N LEU A 486 1.94 4.72 -35.99
CA LEU A 486 1.60 6.00 -36.61
C LEU A 486 2.10 7.20 -35.79
N THR A 487 2.14 7.08 -34.46
CA THR A 487 2.80 8.08 -33.61
C THR A 487 4.29 8.16 -33.93
N TYR A 488 4.97 7.03 -34.09
CA TYR A 488 6.41 7.00 -34.42
C TYR A 488 6.71 7.51 -35.83
N ILE A 489 5.83 7.27 -36.80
CA ILE A 489 5.91 7.89 -38.13
C ILE A 489 5.80 9.42 -38.00
N LYS A 490 4.78 9.91 -37.29
CA LYS A 490 4.54 11.35 -37.08
C LYS A 490 5.69 12.04 -36.35
N ASP A 491 6.30 11.35 -35.39
CA ASP A 491 7.44 11.84 -34.60
C ASP A 491 8.78 11.70 -35.34
N GLY A 492 8.81 11.08 -36.53
CA GLY A 492 10.02 10.85 -37.31
C GLY A 492 10.96 9.79 -36.70
N LYS A 493 10.45 8.91 -35.84
CA LYS A 493 11.18 7.77 -35.26
C LYS A 493 11.11 6.52 -36.14
N TYR A 494 10.13 6.46 -37.04
CA TYR A 494 9.95 5.39 -38.01
C TYR A 494 9.91 5.97 -39.44
N ASP A 495 10.70 5.39 -40.34
CA ASP A 495 10.74 5.81 -41.74
C ASP A 495 9.57 5.20 -42.52
N GLU A 496 8.54 6.00 -42.82
CA GLU A 496 7.38 5.55 -43.60
C GLU A 496 7.74 5.16 -45.05
N SER A 497 7.16 4.07 -45.55
CA SER A 497 7.28 3.64 -46.94
C SER A 497 6.62 4.66 -47.89
N PRO A 498 7.22 4.94 -49.06
CA PRO A 498 6.65 5.90 -50.02
C PRO A 498 5.25 5.54 -50.54
N SER A 499 4.87 4.27 -50.45
CA SER A 499 3.55 3.74 -50.82
C SER A 499 2.52 3.83 -49.70
N SER A 500 2.93 4.13 -48.46
CA SER A 500 2.02 4.23 -47.33
C SER A 500 1.22 5.53 -47.37
N ASN A 501 -0.07 5.40 -47.07
CA ASN A 501 -1.00 6.48 -46.79
C ASN A 501 -1.83 6.14 -45.55
N ARG A 502 -1.19 5.43 -44.60
CA ARG A 502 -1.85 4.85 -43.44
C ARG A 502 -2.24 5.97 -42.47
N GLU A 503 -3.52 6.02 -42.11
CA GLU A 503 -4.05 6.94 -41.11
C GLU A 503 -4.83 6.13 -40.07
N LEU A 504 -4.69 6.48 -38.79
CA LEU A 504 -5.29 5.67 -37.70
C LEU A 504 -6.81 5.61 -37.85
N ARG A 505 -7.43 6.74 -38.24
CA ARG A 505 -8.87 6.84 -38.49
C ARG A 505 -9.33 5.94 -39.63
N ASN A 506 -8.54 5.76 -40.68
CA ASN A 506 -8.90 4.88 -41.79
C ASN A 506 -8.79 3.40 -41.40
N VAL A 507 -7.75 3.04 -40.64
CA VAL A 507 -7.61 1.68 -40.07
C VAL A 507 -8.81 1.36 -39.17
N MET A 508 -9.13 2.26 -38.22
CA MET A 508 -10.24 2.05 -37.30
C MET A 508 -11.59 2.04 -38.02
N ARG A 509 -11.78 2.87 -39.06
CA ARG A 509 -12.97 2.84 -39.91
C ARG A 509 -13.18 1.47 -40.56
N TRP A 510 -12.12 0.87 -41.10
CA TRP A 510 -12.19 -0.48 -41.67
C TRP A 510 -12.57 -1.55 -40.63
N LYS A 511 -11.95 -1.49 -39.45
CA LYS A 511 -12.30 -2.36 -38.31
C LYS A 511 -13.77 -2.19 -37.90
N MET A 512 -14.29 -0.97 -37.92
CA MET A 512 -15.70 -0.72 -37.60
C MET A 512 -16.63 -1.33 -38.63
N PHE A 513 -16.31 -1.26 -39.93
CA PHE A 513 -17.10 -1.94 -40.95
C PHE A 513 -17.18 -3.45 -40.69
N ASN A 514 -16.06 -4.09 -40.32
CA ASN A 514 -16.07 -5.50 -39.94
C ASN A 514 -16.95 -5.76 -38.71
N VAL A 515 -16.83 -4.93 -37.67
CA VAL A 515 -17.69 -5.01 -36.46
C VAL A 515 -19.16 -4.94 -36.84
N GLN A 516 -19.57 -3.98 -37.67
CA GLN A 516 -20.96 -3.81 -38.10
C GLN A 516 -21.46 -5.01 -38.93
N GLU A 517 -20.62 -5.61 -39.78
CA GLU A 517 -20.99 -6.83 -40.50
C GLU A 517 -21.11 -8.04 -39.57
N MET A 518 -20.25 -8.14 -38.56
CA MET A 518 -20.29 -9.21 -37.55
C MET A 518 -21.48 -9.07 -36.59
N LEU A 519 -21.85 -7.85 -36.21
CA LEU A 519 -23.02 -7.55 -35.36
C LEU A 519 -24.33 -8.10 -35.94
N LYS A 520 -24.45 -8.19 -37.27
CA LYS A 520 -25.62 -8.83 -37.92
C LYS A 520 -25.79 -10.29 -37.53
N LYS A 521 -24.70 -10.96 -37.15
CA LYS A 521 -24.64 -12.38 -36.77
C LYS A 521 -24.56 -12.59 -35.25
N CYS A 522 -24.06 -11.62 -34.48
CA CYS A 522 -23.96 -11.69 -33.01
C CYS A 522 -24.49 -10.42 -32.28
N PRO A 523 -25.76 -10.04 -32.47
CA PRO A 523 -26.27 -8.76 -31.97
C PRO A 523 -26.21 -8.62 -30.43
N ASN A 524 -26.22 -9.72 -29.68
CA ASN A 524 -26.20 -9.73 -28.22
C ASN A 524 -24.83 -10.14 -27.65
N PHE A 525 -23.74 -9.79 -28.35
CA PHE A 525 -22.40 -10.14 -27.87
C PHE A 525 -22.10 -9.50 -26.51
N LYS A 526 -21.23 -10.15 -25.74
CA LYS A 526 -20.54 -9.56 -24.60
C LYS A 526 -19.05 -9.69 -24.83
N LEU A 527 -18.29 -8.63 -24.55
CA LEU A 527 -16.84 -8.63 -24.81
C LEU A 527 -16.12 -9.78 -24.11
N GLN A 528 -16.52 -10.12 -22.88
CA GLN A 528 -15.94 -11.22 -22.11
C GLN A 528 -16.09 -12.60 -22.76
N ASP A 529 -17.12 -12.78 -23.60
CA ASP A 529 -17.47 -14.05 -24.23
C ASP A 529 -16.88 -14.21 -25.64
N LEU A 530 -16.29 -13.15 -26.19
CA LEU A 530 -15.63 -13.17 -27.50
C LEU A 530 -14.26 -13.88 -27.41
N ASN A 531 -14.07 -14.91 -28.22
CA ASN A 531 -12.88 -15.75 -28.23
C ASN A 531 -12.47 -16.15 -29.66
N TYR A 532 -11.30 -16.77 -29.82
CA TYR A 532 -10.83 -17.24 -31.12
C TYR A 532 -11.82 -18.23 -31.75
N GLY A 533 -12.03 -18.11 -33.07
CA GLY A 533 -12.97 -18.96 -33.80
C GLY A 533 -14.46 -18.64 -33.60
N ASN A 534 -14.81 -17.69 -32.72
CA ASN A 534 -16.18 -17.21 -32.61
C ASN A 534 -16.63 -16.50 -33.91
N ILE A 535 -17.94 -16.50 -34.18
CA ILE A 535 -18.54 -15.76 -35.31
C ILE A 535 -18.18 -14.27 -35.26
N CYS A 536 -17.97 -13.74 -34.06
CA CYS A 536 -17.55 -12.37 -33.83
C CYS A 536 -16.12 -12.36 -33.32
N SER A 537 -15.25 -11.89 -34.21
CA SER A 537 -13.81 -11.84 -34.01
C SER A 537 -13.47 -10.96 -32.80
N PRO A 538 -12.64 -11.43 -31.85
CA PRO A 538 -12.27 -10.65 -30.68
C PRO A 538 -11.45 -9.40 -31.02
N TYR A 539 -10.72 -9.40 -32.14
CA TYR A 539 -9.75 -8.37 -32.52
C TYR A 539 -10.40 -7.01 -32.78
N ASP A 540 -11.30 -6.91 -33.77
CA ASP A 540 -11.86 -5.61 -34.18
C ASP A 540 -12.86 -5.05 -33.14
N PHE A 541 -13.63 -5.92 -32.49
CA PHE A 541 -14.48 -5.53 -31.36
C PHE A 541 -13.65 -5.00 -30.19
N GLY A 542 -12.56 -5.69 -29.88
CA GLY A 542 -11.64 -5.31 -28.83
C GLY A 542 -10.89 -4.01 -29.12
N ALA A 543 -10.44 -3.81 -30.36
CA ALA A 543 -9.69 -2.62 -30.76
C ALA A 543 -10.52 -1.35 -30.55
N TRP A 544 -11.79 -1.37 -30.98
CA TRP A 544 -12.72 -0.25 -30.74
C TRP A 544 -13.09 -0.09 -29.27
N ALA A 545 -13.22 -1.19 -28.52
CA ALA A 545 -13.47 -1.14 -27.09
C ALA A 545 -12.31 -0.47 -26.34
N VAL A 546 -11.07 -0.82 -26.66
CA VAL A 546 -9.87 -0.23 -26.05
C VAL A 546 -9.72 1.23 -26.46
N ALA A 547 -9.91 1.57 -27.75
CA ALA A 547 -9.88 2.97 -28.20
C ALA A 547 -10.92 3.84 -27.46
N TYR A 548 -12.12 3.32 -27.26
CA TYR A 548 -13.17 4.01 -26.49
C TYR A 548 -12.74 4.27 -25.05
N LEU A 549 -12.21 3.25 -24.37
CA LEU A 549 -11.77 3.37 -22.98
C LEU A 549 -10.63 4.38 -22.82
N LEU A 550 -9.63 4.32 -23.70
CA LEU A 550 -8.48 5.22 -23.67
C LEU A 550 -8.87 6.68 -23.94
N ASN A 551 -9.78 6.91 -24.88
CA ASN A 551 -10.35 8.23 -25.11
C ASN A 551 -11.17 8.71 -23.91
N LYS A 552 -11.95 7.85 -23.26
CA LYS A 552 -12.82 8.22 -22.12
C LYS A 552 -12.03 8.78 -20.95
N ILE A 553 -10.82 8.28 -20.71
CA ILE A 553 -9.92 8.74 -19.64
C ILE A 553 -8.84 9.71 -20.14
N ASP A 554 -8.90 10.12 -21.42
CA ASP A 554 -7.93 11.03 -22.07
C ASP A 554 -6.46 10.59 -21.89
N ASN A 555 -6.19 9.28 -22.01
CA ASN A 555 -4.83 8.74 -21.92
C ASN A 555 -4.68 7.50 -22.82
N GLN A 556 -3.91 7.64 -23.90
CA GLN A 556 -3.65 6.56 -24.87
C GLN A 556 -2.66 5.49 -24.37
N TYR A 557 -1.92 5.77 -23.30
CA TYR A 557 -0.93 4.86 -22.70
C TYR A 557 -1.43 4.17 -21.43
N ALA A 558 -2.70 4.40 -21.05
CA ALA A 558 -3.23 3.90 -19.79
C ALA A 558 -3.26 2.37 -19.68
N MET A 559 -3.33 1.63 -20.80
CA MET A 559 -3.23 0.16 -20.73
C MET A 559 -1.89 -0.27 -20.13
N GLN A 560 -0.80 0.32 -20.63
CA GLN A 560 0.58 0.02 -20.25
C GLN A 560 0.96 0.62 -18.90
N GLU A 561 0.59 1.87 -18.65
CA GLU A 561 1.06 2.64 -17.49
C GLU A 561 0.22 2.41 -16.23
N LEU A 562 -1.06 2.08 -16.39
CA LEU A 562 -2.01 2.04 -15.27
C LEU A 562 -2.69 0.67 -15.15
N PHE A 563 -3.30 0.19 -16.23
CA PHE A 563 -4.17 -0.99 -16.17
C PHE A 563 -3.38 -2.27 -15.94
N TRP A 564 -2.48 -2.68 -16.85
CA TRP A 564 -1.74 -3.92 -16.70
C TRP A 564 -0.90 -4.00 -15.41
N PRO A 565 -0.18 -2.95 -14.99
CA PRO A 565 0.57 -2.98 -13.72
C PRO A 565 -0.31 -3.24 -12.49
N SER A 566 -1.58 -2.82 -12.53
CA SER A 566 -2.51 -2.98 -11.40
C SER A 566 -3.14 -4.38 -11.28
N ILE A 567 -3.09 -5.21 -12.34
CA ILE A 567 -3.78 -6.51 -12.39
C ILE A 567 -3.27 -7.45 -11.30
N ASN A 568 -1.96 -7.48 -11.01
CA ASN A 568 -1.43 -8.39 -9.99
C ASN A 568 -1.92 -8.06 -8.58
N THR A 569 -2.21 -6.78 -8.31
CA THR A 569 -2.69 -6.32 -7.01
C THR A 569 -4.19 -6.44 -6.86
N LEU A 570 -4.95 -6.14 -7.93
CA LEU A 570 -6.41 -5.99 -7.86
C LEU A 570 -7.18 -7.15 -8.51
N GLY A 571 -6.54 -7.92 -9.40
CA GLY A 571 -7.22 -8.80 -10.35
C GLY A 571 -7.79 -8.04 -11.54
N TYR A 572 -8.12 -8.75 -12.62
CA TYR A 572 -8.48 -8.13 -13.91
C TYR A 572 -9.69 -7.18 -13.85
N PHE A 573 -10.84 -7.66 -13.37
CA PHE A 573 -12.08 -6.86 -13.35
C PHE A 573 -12.04 -5.72 -12.32
N PRO A 574 -11.52 -5.91 -11.09
CA PRO A 574 -11.37 -4.79 -10.16
C PRO A 574 -10.33 -3.76 -10.62
N ALA A 575 -9.24 -4.18 -11.27
CA ALA A 575 -8.32 -3.26 -11.94
C ALA A 575 -9.04 -2.44 -13.02
N PHE A 576 -9.89 -3.10 -13.83
CA PHE A 576 -10.63 -2.43 -14.90
C PHE A 576 -11.54 -1.35 -14.33
N GLU A 577 -12.32 -1.68 -13.29
CA GLU A 577 -13.22 -0.75 -12.63
C GLU A 577 -12.47 0.42 -11.98
N SER A 578 -11.33 0.13 -11.32
CA SER A 578 -10.47 1.13 -10.69
C SER A 578 -9.91 2.15 -11.70
N ILE A 579 -9.46 1.67 -12.87
CA ILE A 579 -8.82 2.54 -13.88
C ILE A 579 -9.83 3.27 -14.75
N PHE A 580 -10.89 2.60 -15.21
CA PHE A 580 -11.85 3.18 -16.16
C PHE A 580 -13.08 3.79 -15.49
N GLY A 581 -13.24 3.62 -14.17
CA GLY A 581 -14.31 4.23 -13.39
C GLY A 581 -15.71 3.65 -13.65
N LEU A 582 -15.76 2.43 -14.20
CA LEU A 582 -17.01 1.70 -14.46
C LEU A 582 -16.78 0.19 -14.48
N THR A 583 -17.80 -0.56 -14.06
CA THR A 583 -17.77 -2.02 -14.09
C THR A 583 -17.76 -2.53 -15.53
N PHE A 584 -17.27 -3.76 -15.75
CA PHE A 584 -17.24 -4.34 -17.10
C PHE A 584 -18.65 -4.55 -17.72
N ASP A 585 -19.68 -4.77 -16.90
CA ASP A 585 -21.06 -4.87 -17.37
C ASP A 585 -21.63 -3.50 -17.78
N GLU A 586 -21.35 -2.45 -17.01
CA GLU A 586 -21.66 -1.06 -17.42
C GLU A 586 -20.97 -0.73 -18.74
N PHE A 587 -19.69 -1.12 -18.87
CA PHE A 587 -18.94 -0.90 -20.11
C PHE A 587 -19.60 -1.56 -21.31
N ASN A 588 -19.97 -2.84 -21.20
CA ASN A 588 -20.64 -3.55 -22.29
C ASN A 588 -21.89 -2.79 -22.75
N ASN A 589 -22.71 -2.31 -21.82
CA ASN A 589 -23.93 -1.55 -22.15
C ASN A 589 -23.61 -0.23 -22.85
N GLU A 590 -22.66 0.54 -22.33
CA GLU A 590 -22.22 1.80 -22.96
C GLU A 590 -21.64 1.55 -24.36
N TYR A 591 -20.84 0.50 -24.52
CA TYR A 591 -20.21 0.14 -25.78
C TYR A 591 -21.23 -0.27 -26.85
N HIS A 592 -22.28 -1.00 -26.46
CA HIS A 592 -23.41 -1.31 -27.35
C HIS A 592 -24.11 -0.05 -27.88
N GLU A 593 -24.27 0.99 -27.05
CA GLU A 593 -24.83 2.27 -27.52
C GLU A 593 -23.86 3.02 -28.43
N PHE A 594 -22.57 3.03 -28.09
CA PHE A 594 -21.53 3.61 -28.94
C PHE A 594 -21.50 2.99 -30.34
N LEU A 595 -21.62 1.66 -30.44
CA LEU A 595 -21.62 0.95 -31.73
C LEU A 595 -22.80 1.30 -32.64
N LYS A 596 -23.87 1.93 -32.13
CA LYS A 596 -25.03 2.39 -32.92
C LYS A 596 -24.83 3.78 -33.52
N LEU A 597 -23.84 4.54 -33.06
CA LEU A 597 -23.57 5.88 -33.56
C LEU A 597 -23.13 5.85 -35.04
N PRO A 598 -23.36 6.93 -35.80
CA PRO A 598 -22.76 7.10 -37.12
C PRO A 598 -21.23 7.00 -37.06
N ILE A 599 -20.62 6.41 -38.09
CA ILE A 599 -19.16 6.21 -38.14
C ILE A 599 -18.35 7.51 -37.94
N GLU A 600 -18.83 8.64 -38.43
CA GLU A 600 -18.12 9.92 -38.25
C GLU A 600 -18.14 10.40 -36.79
N GLU A 601 -19.18 10.08 -36.02
CA GLU A 601 -19.22 10.36 -34.58
C GLU A 601 -18.31 9.40 -33.81
N GLN A 602 -18.29 8.13 -34.23
CA GLN A 602 -17.38 7.13 -33.65
C GLN A 602 -15.91 7.48 -33.89
N LEU A 603 -15.56 8.06 -35.03
CA LEU A 603 -14.17 8.42 -35.34
C LEU A 603 -13.67 9.65 -34.58
N LEU A 604 -14.55 10.43 -33.92
CA LEU A 604 -14.12 11.56 -33.10
C LEU A 604 -13.28 11.13 -31.89
N ILE A 605 -13.44 9.89 -31.41
CA ILE A 605 -12.65 9.35 -30.30
C ILE A 605 -11.27 8.84 -30.75
N ILE A 606 -11.01 8.80 -32.06
CA ILE A 606 -9.75 8.32 -32.62
C ILE A 606 -8.83 9.51 -32.91
N PRO A 607 -7.59 9.51 -32.38
CA PRO A 607 -6.60 10.54 -32.66
C PRO A 607 -6.35 10.74 -34.17
N ASP A 608 -6.03 11.98 -34.54
CA ASP A 608 -5.64 12.34 -35.90
C ASP A 608 -4.12 12.15 -36.06
N LEU A 609 -3.75 10.94 -36.48
CA LEU A 609 -2.38 10.47 -36.68
C LEU A 609 -2.16 10.06 -38.14
#